data_AF-A0A0S3T5U0-F1
#
_entry.id   AF-A0A0S3T5U0-F1
#
_cell.length_a   1.000
_cell.length_b   1.000
_cell.length_c   1.000
_cell.angle_alpha   90.00
_cell.angle_beta   90.00
_cell.angle_gamma   90.00
#
_symmetry.space_group_name_H-M   'P 1'
#
loop_
_entity.id
_entity.type
_entity.pdbx_description
1 polymer ?
#
loop_
_entity_poly.entity_id
_entity_poly.type
_entity_poly.pdbx_seq_one_letter_code
_entity_poly.pdbx_strand_id
1 'polypeptide(L)'
;MNNTNDYHNVSSTSSFNVTIVVRVSLSSPRFVSFDYEASAASVTYENSGKRVGVSRLKAATLEAKETRDMDLTVHMNFGKKANLTDYSNSGMLKLRSYAKLSGTLHTFKLLKKRKTIRVFCTINLDFTSFSTQNFQC
;
A
#
# COMPACT_ATOMS: atom_id res chain seq x y z
N MET A 1 25.24 17.88 -26.53
CA MET A 1 24.23 16.87 -26.14
C MET A 1 23.21 17.59 -25.27
N ASN A 2 22.05 17.92 -25.84
CA ASN A 2 21.02 18.70 -25.14
C ASN A 2 20.28 17.78 -24.17
N ASN A 3 20.42 18.08 -22.88
CA ASN A 3 19.76 17.36 -21.80
C ASN A 3 18.36 17.95 -21.62
N THR A 4 17.38 17.39 -22.32
CA THR A 4 15.96 17.73 -22.13
C THR A 4 15.46 17.01 -20.89
N ASN A 5 15.54 17.69 -19.74
CA ASN A 5 14.74 17.32 -18.57
C ASN A 5 13.28 17.65 -18.91
N ASP A 6 12.51 16.63 -19.28
CA ASP A 6 11.09 16.76 -19.59
C ASP A 6 10.32 16.95 -18.28
N TYR A 7 10.09 18.21 -17.90
CA TYR A 7 9.27 18.57 -16.76
C TYR A 7 7.79 18.44 -17.15
N HIS A 8 7.18 17.29 -16.83
CA HIS A 8 5.74 17.11 -16.94
C HIS A 8 5.01 17.92 -15.86
N ASN A 9 4.59 19.14 -16.22
CA ASN A 9 3.79 19.99 -15.35
C ASN A 9 2.35 19.46 -15.25
N VAL A 10 2.09 18.58 -14.27
CA VAL A 10 0.76 18.05 -14.01
C VAL A 10 -0.07 19.15 -13.34
N SER A 11 -0.86 19.85 -14.15
CA SER A 11 -1.82 20.86 -13.70
C SER A 11 -2.81 20.29 -12.67
N SER A 12 -3.29 21.12 -11.74
CA SER A 12 -4.41 20.81 -10.81
C SER A 12 -5.69 20.31 -11.51
N THR A 13 -5.77 20.47 -12.84
CA THR A 13 -6.91 20.13 -13.68
C THR A 13 -6.71 18.88 -14.54
N SER A 14 -5.51 18.27 -14.56
CA SER A 14 -5.24 17.06 -15.31
C SER A 14 -5.56 15.83 -14.47
N SER A 15 -6.23 14.86 -15.09
CA SER A 15 -6.43 13.54 -14.49
C SER A 15 -5.20 12.69 -14.72
N PHE A 16 -4.75 11.99 -13.69
CA PHE A 16 -3.64 11.04 -13.81
C PHE A 16 -3.93 9.76 -13.04
N ASN A 17 -3.29 8.68 -13.48
CA ASN A 17 -3.36 7.37 -12.84
C ASN A 17 -2.04 7.09 -12.14
N VAL A 18 -2.12 6.45 -10.98
CA VAL A 18 -0.96 5.99 -10.23
C VAL A 18 -1.16 4.51 -9.93
N THR A 19 -0.13 3.71 -10.21
CA THR A 19 -0.08 2.31 -9.78
C THR A 19 1.08 2.14 -8.83
N ILE A 20 0.81 1.64 -7.63
CA ILE A 20 1.84 1.26 -6.67
C ILE A 20 1.84 -0.26 -6.56
N VAL A 21 3.03 -0.86 -6.66
CA VAL A 21 3.25 -2.28 -6.37
C VAL A 21 4.09 -2.35 -5.10
N VAL A 22 3.56 -2.99 -4.06
CA VAL A 22 4.27 -3.20 -2.79
C VAL A 22 4.53 -4.69 -2.61
N ARG A 23 5.79 -5.06 -2.44
CA ARG A 23 6.16 -6.42 -2.07
C ARG A 23 6.13 -6.57 -0.56
N VAL A 24 5.36 -7.55 -0.07
CA VAL A 24 5.23 -7.87 1.35
C VAL A 24 5.65 -9.32 1.56
N SER A 25 6.43 -9.57 2.59
CA SER A 25 6.81 -10.92 3.01
C SER A 25 6.10 -11.28 4.31
N LEU A 26 5.39 -12.40 4.32
CA LEU A 26 4.74 -12.94 5.50
C LEU A 26 5.46 -14.22 5.91
N SER A 27 6.08 -14.21 7.10
CA SER A 27 6.83 -15.35 7.62
C SER A 27 6.18 -15.92 8.86
N SER A 28 6.10 -17.25 8.92
CA SER A 28 5.60 -17.99 10.07
C SER A 28 6.72 -18.66 10.86
N PRO A 29 6.70 -18.60 12.20
CA PRO A 29 7.62 -19.35 13.05
C PRO A 29 7.52 -20.87 12.88
N ARG A 30 8.52 -21.59 13.39
CA ARG A 30 8.67 -23.05 13.23
C ARG A 30 7.50 -23.92 13.72
N PHE A 31 6.71 -23.46 14.69
CA PHE A 31 5.66 -24.26 15.35
C PHE A 31 4.29 -23.58 15.36
N VAL A 32 4.08 -22.66 14.42
CA VAL A 32 2.87 -21.87 14.29
C VAL A 32 2.47 -21.84 12.83
N SER A 33 1.27 -22.27 12.48
CA SER A 33 0.64 -21.89 11.21
C SER A 33 -0.37 -20.77 11.44
N PHE A 34 -0.71 -20.05 10.38
CA PHE A 34 -1.59 -18.90 10.43
C PHE A 34 -2.64 -18.97 9.33
N ASP A 35 -3.88 -19.24 9.72
CA ASP A 35 -5.05 -19.19 8.85
C ASP A 35 -5.55 -17.75 8.81
N TYR A 36 -5.17 -17.01 7.77
CA TYR A 36 -5.57 -15.61 7.61
C TYR A 36 -6.78 -15.47 6.71
N GLU A 37 -7.67 -14.57 7.11
CA GLU A 37 -8.91 -14.26 6.41
C GLU A 37 -8.65 -13.37 5.19
N ALA A 38 -9.65 -13.31 4.30
CA ALA A 38 -9.61 -12.37 3.19
C ALA A 38 -9.53 -10.94 3.74
N SER A 39 -8.61 -10.16 3.19
CA SER A 39 -8.28 -8.84 3.70
C SER A 39 -8.05 -7.84 2.57
N ALA A 40 -7.85 -6.58 2.93
CA ALA A 40 -7.57 -5.53 1.98
C ALA A 40 -6.54 -4.53 2.55
N ALA A 41 -5.68 -4.04 1.68
CA ALA A 41 -4.88 -2.85 1.88
C ALA A 41 -5.56 -1.69 1.16
N SER A 42 -5.77 -0.57 1.85
CA SER A 42 -6.36 0.64 1.28
C SER A 42 -5.37 1.79 1.29
N VAL A 43 -5.44 2.63 0.26
CA VAL A 43 -4.67 3.87 0.17
C VAL A 43 -5.62 5.05 0.18
N THR A 44 -5.26 6.07 0.94
CA THR A 44 -6.00 7.31 1.12
C THR A 44 -5.12 8.49 0.75
N TYR A 45 -5.73 9.50 0.14
CA TYR A 45 -5.07 10.77 -0.09
C TYR A 45 -5.12 11.60 1.18
N GLU A 46 -3.94 11.91 1.75
CA GLU A 46 -3.77 12.45 3.11
C GLU A 46 -4.69 13.64 3.39
N ASN A 47 -4.67 14.66 2.53
CA ASN A 47 -5.35 15.92 2.79
C ASN A 47 -6.88 15.82 2.76
N SER A 48 -7.42 14.94 1.91
CA SER A 48 -8.86 14.77 1.76
C SER A 48 -9.42 13.67 2.65
N GLY A 49 -8.57 12.81 3.19
CA GLY A 49 -8.95 11.53 3.80
C GLY A 49 -9.64 10.55 2.85
N LYS A 50 -9.79 10.89 1.55
CA LYS A 50 -10.51 10.09 0.58
C LYS A 50 -9.72 8.84 0.24
N ARG A 51 -10.38 7.67 0.29
CA ARG A 51 -9.83 6.42 -0.23
C ARG A 51 -9.71 6.49 -1.75
N VAL A 52 -8.50 6.29 -2.24
CA VAL A 52 -8.14 6.42 -3.67
C VAL A 52 -7.73 5.09 -4.31
N GLY A 53 -7.46 4.06 -3.50
CA GLY A 53 -7.14 2.73 -4.01
C GLY A 53 -7.35 1.63 -2.98
N VAL A 54 -7.49 0.40 -3.46
CA VAL A 54 -7.54 -0.83 -2.66
C VAL A 54 -6.81 -1.96 -3.39
N SER A 55 -6.09 -2.77 -2.64
CA SER A 55 -5.62 -4.10 -3.04
C SER A 55 -6.27 -5.15 -2.14
N ARG A 56 -6.69 -6.27 -2.72
CA ARG A 56 -7.36 -7.36 -1.97
C ARG A 56 -6.44 -8.55 -1.88
N LEU A 57 -6.37 -9.14 -0.69
CA LEU A 57 -5.68 -10.38 -0.42
C LEU A 57 -6.70 -11.47 -0.11
N LYS A 58 -6.60 -12.61 -0.80
CA LYS A 58 -7.47 -13.77 -0.54
C LYS A 58 -7.11 -14.43 0.78
N ALA A 59 -8.07 -15.08 1.42
CA ALA A 59 -7.80 -15.93 2.58
C ALA A 59 -6.86 -17.08 2.18
N ALA A 60 -5.95 -17.45 3.06
CA ALA A 60 -5.15 -18.67 2.92
C ALA A 60 -4.53 -19.08 4.26
N THR A 61 -3.93 -20.27 4.27
CA THR A 61 -3.06 -20.74 5.35
C THR A 61 -1.61 -20.42 5.02
N LEU A 62 -0.87 -19.90 5.99
CA LEU A 62 0.58 -19.83 5.98
C LEU A 62 1.11 -20.92 6.91
N GLU A 63 1.83 -21.88 6.36
CA GLU A 63 2.31 -23.05 7.09
C GLU A 63 3.44 -22.71 8.05
N ALA A 64 3.69 -23.60 9.01
CA ALA A 64 4.79 -23.43 9.95
C ALA A 64 6.14 -23.38 9.21
N LYS A 65 7.00 -22.41 9.58
CA LYS A 65 8.28 -22.12 8.92
C LYS A 65 8.14 -21.63 7.46
N GLU A 66 6.92 -21.41 6.94
CA GLU A 66 6.73 -20.86 5.61
C GLU A 66 7.01 -19.35 5.60
N THR A 67 7.67 -18.88 4.55
CA THR A 67 7.70 -17.47 4.18
C THR A 67 7.04 -17.32 2.82
N ARG A 68 6.06 -16.44 2.72
CA ARG A 68 5.32 -16.17 1.49
C ARG A 68 5.45 -14.71 1.10
N ASP A 69 6.02 -14.48 -0.07
CA ASP A 69 6.10 -13.17 -0.68
C ASP A 69 4.85 -12.89 -1.53
N MET A 70 4.35 -11.66 -1.44
CA MET A 70 3.14 -11.22 -2.11
C MET A 70 3.34 -9.83 -2.68
N ASP A 71 2.97 -9.64 -3.95
CA ASP A 71 2.94 -8.32 -4.58
C ASP A 71 1.51 -7.76 -4.49
N LEU A 72 1.35 -6.71 -3.68
CA LEU A 72 0.10 -5.96 -3.54
C LEU A 72 0.10 -4.80 -4.53
N THR A 73 -0.71 -4.92 -5.58
CA THR A 73 -0.90 -3.85 -6.56
C THR A 73 -2.11 -3.00 -6.19
N VAL A 74 -1.93 -1.68 -6.14
CA VAL A 74 -3.00 -0.70 -5.91
C VAL A 74 -3.06 0.24 -7.11
N HIS A 75 -4.20 0.25 -7.79
CA HIS A 75 -4.50 1.23 -8.82
C HIS A 75 -5.27 2.40 -8.22
N MET A 76 -4.85 3.61 -8.55
CA MET A 76 -5.47 4.86 -8.10
C MET A 76 -5.72 5.76 -9.29
N ASN A 77 -6.91 6.37 -9.33
CA ASN A 77 -7.27 7.35 -10.32
C ASN A 77 -7.53 8.69 -9.61
N PHE A 78 -6.74 9.69 -9.98
CA PHE A 78 -6.91 11.07 -9.54
C PHE A 78 -7.56 11.84 -10.68
N GLY A 79 -8.88 11.96 -10.64
CA GLY A 79 -9.64 12.74 -11.61
C GLY A 79 -9.54 14.24 -11.36
N LYS A 80 -10.03 15.05 -12.30
CA LYS A 80 -10.03 16.54 -12.27
C LYS A 80 -10.66 17.20 -11.03
N LYS A 81 -11.44 16.43 -10.24
CA LYS A 81 -12.12 16.88 -9.01
C LYS A 81 -11.45 16.38 -7.73
N ALA A 82 -10.36 15.61 -7.83
CA ALA A 82 -9.53 15.37 -6.66
C ALA A 82 -8.96 16.74 -6.29
N ASN A 83 -9.26 17.23 -5.08
CA ASN A 83 -8.80 18.53 -4.60
C ASN A 83 -7.29 18.42 -4.34
N LEU A 84 -6.50 18.43 -5.42
CA LEU A 84 -5.07 18.19 -5.50
C LEU A 84 -4.27 19.48 -5.26
N THR A 85 -4.87 20.43 -4.57
CA THR A 85 -4.33 21.78 -4.34
C THR A 85 -2.91 21.73 -3.79
N ASP A 86 -2.61 20.81 -2.88
CA ASP A 86 -1.28 20.64 -2.30
C ASP A 86 -0.28 19.93 -3.23
N TYR A 87 -0.77 19.04 -4.10
CA TYR A 87 0.06 18.44 -5.14
C TYR A 87 0.53 19.51 -6.11
N SER A 88 -0.36 20.41 -6.54
CA SER A 88 -0.02 21.49 -7.48
C SER A 88 0.99 22.49 -6.93
N ASN A 89 1.04 22.67 -5.61
CA ASN A 89 1.98 23.59 -4.97
C ASN A 89 3.35 22.94 -4.67
N SER A 90 3.40 21.61 -4.46
CA SER A 90 4.63 20.92 -4.01
C SER A 90 5.22 19.91 -5.01
N GLY A 91 4.48 19.54 -6.06
CA GLY A 91 4.82 18.44 -6.95
C GLY A 91 4.72 17.05 -6.30
N MET A 92 4.26 16.98 -5.04
CA MET A 92 4.30 15.79 -4.21
C MET A 92 2.90 15.31 -3.84
N LEU A 93 2.66 14.01 -4.01
CA LEU A 93 1.43 13.37 -3.60
C LEU A 93 1.67 12.58 -2.31
N LYS A 94 1.09 13.07 -1.21
CA LYS A 94 1.15 12.43 0.10
C LYS A 94 0.01 11.43 0.27
N LEU A 95 0.35 10.19 0.48
CA LEU A 95 -0.59 9.08 0.62
C LEU A 95 -0.40 8.39 1.96
N ARG A 96 -1.52 7.93 2.54
CA ARG A 96 -1.53 7.06 3.71
C ARG A 96 -2.11 5.71 3.33
N SER A 97 -1.42 4.64 3.67
CA SER A 97 -1.93 3.29 3.49
C SER A 97 -2.27 2.63 4.81
N TYR A 98 -3.29 1.80 4.78
CA TYR A 98 -3.68 0.95 5.90
C TYR A 98 -3.93 -0.46 5.39
N ALA A 99 -3.30 -1.44 6.03
CA ALA A 99 -3.56 -2.86 5.82
C ALA A 99 -3.87 -3.54 7.15
N LYS A 100 -4.84 -4.45 7.12
CA LYS A 100 -5.23 -5.26 8.27
C LYS A 100 -5.29 -6.73 7.86
N LEU A 101 -4.53 -7.57 8.53
CA LEU A 101 -4.54 -9.02 8.33
C LEU A 101 -5.00 -9.69 9.63
N SER A 102 -6.17 -10.33 9.60
CA SER A 102 -6.74 -11.03 10.76
C SER A 102 -6.80 -12.52 10.47
N GLY A 103 -6.66 -13.34 11.50
CA GLY A 103 -6.67 -14.79 11.34
C GLY A 103 -6.55 -15.53 12.66
N THR A 104 -6.38 -16.84 12.54
CA THR A 104 -6.18 -17.76 13.67
C THR A 104 -4.79 -18.35 13.60
N LEU A 105 -4.04 -18.24 14.69
CA LEU A 105 -2.76 -18.92 14.87
C LEU A 105 -3.03 -20.33 15.42
N HIS A 106 -2.44 -21.32 14.78
CA HIS A 106 -2.49 -22.72 15.17
C HIS A 106 -1.12 -23.10 15.68
N THR A 107 -1.01 -23.36 16.99
CA THR A 107 0.26 -23.76 17.60
C THR A 107 0.34 -25.28 17.73
N PHE A 108 1.55 -25.83 17.75
CA PHE A 108 1.78 -27.28 17.95
C PHE A 108 1.12 -27.84 19.22
N LYS A 109 0.92 -27.02 20.26
CA LYS A 109 0.21 -27.40 21.50
C LYS A 109 -1.33 -27.36 21.38
N LEU A 110 -1.86 -27.42 20.15
CA LEU A 110 -3.30 -27.35 19.83
C LEU A 110 -4.03 -26.08 20.31
N LEU A 111 -3.29 -25.07 20.77
CA LEU A 111 -3.88 -23.79 21.14
C LEU A 111 -4.17 -22.98 19.87
N LYS A 112 -5.42 -22.55 19.74
CA LYS A 112 -5.89 -21.62 18.71
C LYS A 112 -6.00 -20.23 19.31
N LYS A 113 -5.36 -19.23 18.70
CA LYS A 113 -5.44 -17.83 19.15
C LYS A 113 -5.74 -16.92 17.98
N ARG A 114 -6.71 -16.01 18.15
CA ARG A 114 -6.97 -14.95 17.17
C ARG A 114 -5.84 -13.92 17.20
N LYS A 115 -5.34 -13.55 16.03
CA LYS A 115 -4.35 -12.48 15.85
C LYS A 115 -4.82 -11.51 14.79
N THR A 116 -4.52 -10.24 14.99
CA THR A 116 -4.71 -9.20 13.99
C THR A 116 -3.42 -8.40 13.89
N ILE A 117 -2.90 -8.30 12.67
CA ILE A 117 -1.74 -7.49 12.29
C ILE A 117 -2.29 -6.26 11.57
N ARG A 118 -1.76 -5.09 11.91
CA ARG A 118 -2.11 -3.81 11.28
C ARG A 118 -0.82 -3.12 10.86
N VAL A 119 -0.80 -2.63 9.63
CA VAL A 119 0.32 -1.86 9.08
C VAL A 119 -0.24 -0.54 8.57
N PHE A 120 0.40 0.54 9.00
CA PHE A 120 0.13 1.90 8.54
C PHE A 120 1.40 2.38 7.86
N CYS A 121 1.26 2.93 6.65
CA CYS A 121 2.41 3.52 5.97
C CYS A 121 2.13 4.92 5.47
N THR A 122 3.21 5.68 5.37
CA THR A 122 3.27 6.98 4.69
C THR A 122 4.03 6.79 3.40
N ILE A 123 3.49 7.32 2.31
CA ILE A 123 4.08 7.21 0.98
C ILE A 123 4.04 8.60 0.35
N ASN A 124 5.20 9.19 0.07
CA ASN A 124 5.26 10.44 -0.68
C ASN A 124 5.77 10.15 -2.10
N LEU A 125 4.95 10.46 -3.09
CA LEU A 125 5.34 10.33 -4.49
C LEU A 125 5.74 11.71 -5.00
N ASP A 126 6.99 11.84 -5.42
CA ASP A 126 7.47 13.05 -6.08
C ASP A 126 7.39 12.84 -7.60
N PHE A 127 6.50 13.61 -8.23
CA PHE A 127 6.27 13.55 -9.66
C PHE A 127 7.25 14.43 -10.46
N THR A 128 8.04 15.26 -9.79
CA THR A 128 9.11 16.04 -10.44
C THR A 128 10.33 15.17 -10.71
N SER A 129 10.68 14.30 -9.76
CA SER A 129 11.80 13.37 -9.86
C SER A 129 11.38 11.94 -10.25
N PHE A 130 10.08 11.69 -10.42
CA PHE A 130 9.50 10.36 -10.65
C PHE A 130 9.99 9.31 -9.64
N SER A 131 10.18 9.73 -8.40
CA SER A 131 10.75 8.89 -7.34
C SER A 131 9.76 8.73 -6.18
N THR A 132 9.90 7.61 -5.47
CA THR A 132 9.22 7.44 -4.18
C THR A 132 10.11 8.03 -3.11
N GLN A 133 9.64 9.09 -2.47
CA GLN A 133 10.30 9.68 -1.31
C GLN A 133 9.57 9.22 -0.04
N ASN A 134 10.31 8.87 1.01
CA ASN A 134 9.74 8.57 2.32
C ASN A 134 8.60 7.51 2.30
N PHE A 135 8.96 6.26 1.97
CA PHE A 135 8.10 5.09 2.17
C PHE A 135 8.37 4.52 3.57
N GLN A 136 7.49 4.81 4.53
CA GLN A 136 7.68 4.41 5.92
C GLN A 136 6.47 3.60 6.41
N CYS A 137 6.74 2.36 6.77
CA CYS A 137 5.91 1.43 7.53
C CYS A 137 6.72 1.00 8.78
#